data_AF-L7MBS3-F1
#
_entry.id   AF-L7MBS3-F1
#
_cell.length_a   1.000
_cell.length_b   1.000
_cell.length_c   1.000
_cell.angle_alpha   90.00
_cell.angle_beta   90.00
_cell.angle_gamma   90.00
#
_symmetry.space_group_name_H-M   'P 1'
#
loop_
_entity.id
_entity.type
_entity.pdbx_description
1 polymer ?
#
loop_
_entity_poly.entity_id
_entity_poly.type
_entity_poly.pdbx_seq_one_letter_code
_entity_poly.pdbx_strand_id
1 'polypeptide(L)'
;MYALQGFLMIVATTLFPEFKAESEVSLRTDQLQRIIGVFNTSARLWLYQVNYTILTETTTTTTTATTTTTTATSNSSNTSVKAVGTCIFLKKHNITEKDYYFWMNESYVKGRWLSSPLHGTFRIGGNLGAMNVSYIEEPWSDGIGNDSSEGDYFGEESLEYPLEEMELKYTDANCSVFLVHSFGSSGKVCRLYVLDEAVSQGPTADCSDYFNKTCNGTRGVLYNETCRL
;
A
#
# COMPACT_ATOMS: atom_id res chain seq x y z
N MET A 1 -26.28 -82.72 -5.80
CA MET A 1 -24.89 -82.26 -5.56
C MET A 1 -24.57 -81.23 -6.64
N TYR A 2 -24.64 -79.93 -6.31
CA TYR A 2 -24.20 -78.86 -7.21
C TYR A 2 -23.05 -78.11 -6.53
N ALA A 3 -21.92 -78.03 -7.23
CA ALA A 3 -20.67 -77.44 -6.76
C ALA A 3 -20.74 -75.91 -6.85
N LEU A 4 -20.43 -75.24 -5.73
CA LEU A 4 -20.33 -73.79 -5.63
C LEU A 4 -18.91 -73.38 -6.08
N GLN A 5 -18.82 -72.66 -7.21
CA GLN A 5 -17.56 -72.13 -7.74
C GLN A 5 -17.44 -70.67 -7.27
N GLY A 6 -16.63 -70.45 -6.23
CA GLY A 6 -16.36 -69.11 -5.68
C GLY A 6 -15.27 -68.39 -6.49
N PHE A 7 -15.61 -67.23 -7.04
CA PHE A 7 -14.65 -66.31 -7.65
C PHE A 7 -13.98 -65.47 -6.56
N LEU A 8 -12.66 -65.61 -6.42
CA LEU A 8 -11.82 -64.77 -5.57
C LEU A 8 -11.45 -63.50 -6.37
N MET A 9 -12.07 -62.37 -6.05
CA MET A 9 -11.70 -61.07 -6.61
C MET A 9 -10.58 -60.47 -5.75
N ILE A 10 -9.35 -60.50 -6.26
CA ILE A 10 -8.22 -59.77 -5.68
C ILE A 10 -8.32 -58.32 -6.17
N VAL A 11 -8.79 -57.42 -5.32
CA VAL A 11 -8.73 -55.99 -5.58
C VAL A 11 -7.32 -55.51 -5.21
N ALA A 12 -6.47 -55.32 -6.21
CA ALA A 12 -5.20 -54.64 -6.05
C ALA A 12 -5.49 -53.15 -5.81
N THR A 13 -5.48 -52.73 -4.55
CA THR A 13 -5.44 -51.31 -4.17
C THR A 13 -4.09 -50.75 -4.61
N THR A 14 -4.08 -50.06 -5.73
CA THR A 14 -2.96 -49.25 -6.19
C THR A 14 -2.68 -48.17 -5.16
N LEU A 15 -1.53 -48.29 -4.49
CA LEU A 15 -0.92 -47.28 -3.64
C LEU A 15 -0.52 -46.08 -4.52
N PHE A 16 -1.43 -45.12 -4.71
CA PHE A 16 -1.02 -43.78 -5.09
C PHE A 16 -0.50 -43.07 -3.84
N PRO A 17 0.75 -42.59 -3.81
CA PRO A 17 1.19 -41.72 -2.73
C PRO A 17 0.36 -40.44 -2.79
N GLU A 18 -0.28 -40.07 -1.67
CA GLU A 18 -0.88 -38.76 -1.46
C GLU A 18 0.19 -37.68 -1.68
N PHE A 19 0.21 -37.11 -2.88
CA PHE A 19 0.93 -35.88 -3.14
C PHE A 19 0.21 -34.77 -2.37
N LYS A 20 0.86 -34.31 -1.29
CA LYS A 20 0.41 -33.25 -0.39
C LYS A 20 0.36 -31.91 -1.14
N ALA A 21 -0.73 -31.65 -1.85
CA ALA A 21 -1.01 -30.40 -2.56
C ALA A 21 -1.49 -29.27 -1.62
N GLU A 22 -1.18 -29.34 -0.32
CA GLU A 22 -1.47 -28.28 0.66
C GLU A 22 -0.49 -27.08 0.58
N SER A 23 0.41 -27.02 -0.41
CA SER A 23 1.67 -26.30 -0.23
C SER A 23 1.81 -24.91 -0.89
N GLU A 24 0.96 -24.52 -1.83
CA GLU A 24 1.14 -23.23 -2.53
C GLU A 24 -0.14 -22.39 -2.63
N VAL A 25 -1.30 -23.03 -2.80
CA VAL A 25 -2.58 -22.31 -2.88
C VAL A 25 -2.95 -21.70 -1.53
N SER A 26 -2.74 -22.45 -0.44
CA SER A 26 -2.93 -21.98 0.94
C SER A 26 -2.05 -20.75 1.24
N LEU A 27 -0.76 -20.84 0.90
CA LEU A 27 0.22 -19.79 1.16
C LEU A 27 -0.09 -18.50 0.39
N ARG A 28 -0.57 -18.60 -0.86
CA ARG A 28 -1.03 -17.45 -1.66
C ARG A 28 -2.28 -16.80 -1.07
N THR A 29 -3.21 -17.60 -0.57
CA THR A 29 -4.41 -17.09 0.11
C THR A 29 -4.03 -16.38 1.41
N ASP A 30 -3.14 -16.96 2.21
CA ASP A 30 -2.68 -16.35 3.46
C ASP A 30 -1.99 -15.01 3.25
N GLN A 31 -1.22 -14.86 2.16
CA GLN A 31 -0.58 -13.58 1.80
C GLN A 31 -1.62 -12.49 1.52
N LEU A 32 -2.62 -12.79 0.69
CA LEU A 32 -3.70 -11.86 0.38
C LEU A 32 -4.51 -11.50 1.63
N GLN A 33 -4.82 -12.48 2.48
CA GLN A 33 -5.59 -12.26 3.69
C GLN A 33 -4.91 -11.29 4.66
N ARG A 34 -3.56 -11.23 4.69
CA ARG A 34 -2.84 -10.28 5.55
C ARG A 34 -3.04 -8.83 5.11
N ILE A 35 -2.83 -8.51 3.84
CA ILE A 35 -3.04 -7.14 3.35
C ILE A 35 -4.52 -6.74 3.40
N ILE A 36 -5.44 -7.66 3.07
CA ILE A 36 -6.88 -7.42 3.21
C ILE A 36 -7.22 -7.10 4.67
N GLY A 37 -6.66 -7.84 5.62
CA GLY A 37 -6.86 -7.61 7.05
C GLY A 37 -6.47 -6.20 7.51
N VAL A 38 -5.38 -5.64 6.99
CA VAL A 38 -4.96 -4.26 7.29
C VAL A 38 -6.01 -3.24 6.85
N PHE A 39 -6.55 -3.40 5.65
CA PHE A 39 -7.52 -2.46 5.07
C PHE A 39 -8.97 -2.73 5.50
N ASN A 40 -9.26 -3.93 6.02
CA ASN A 40 -10.59 -4.30 6.48
C ASN A 40 -10.93 -3.73 7.87
N THR A 41 -10.85 -2.41 7.98
CA THR A 41 -11.18 -1.65 9.19
C THR A 41 -12.20 -0.55 8.88
N SER A 42 -13.01 -0.17 9.87
CA SER A 42 -13.87 1.02 9.80
C SER A 42 -13.15 2.29 10.24
N ALA A 43 -12.00 2.16 10.91
CA ALA A 43 -11.18 3.27 11.35
C ALA A 43 -10.41 3.91 10.17
N ARG A 44 -9.91 5.13 10.37
CA ARG A 44 -8.96 5.75 9.45
C ARG A 44 -7.58 5.11 9.62
N LEU A 45 -6.89 4.93 8.50
CA LEU A 45 -5.46 4.61 8.48
C LEU A 45 -4.68 5.89 8.18
N TRP A 46 -4.04 6.45 9.19
CA TRP A 46 -3.28 7.69 9.07
C TRP A 46 -1.89 7.44 8.54
N LEU A 47 -1.49 8.17 7.50
CA LEU A 47 -0.12 8.17 7.04
C LEU A 47 0.74 8.92 8.06
N TYR A 48 1.42 8.17 8.91
CA TYR A 48 2.15 8.72 10.04
C TYR A 48 3.57 9.12 9.65
N GLN A 49 4.30 8.24 8.96
CA GLN A 49 5.70 8.46 8.59
C GLN A 49 6.03 8.11 7.14
N VAL A 50 6.66 9.10 6.53
CA VAL A 50 7.45 9.20 5.30
C VAL A 50 8.86 8.64 5.31
N ASN A 51 9.30 7.83 4.33
CA ASN A 51 10.69 7.92 3.90
C ASN A 51 10.77 8.39 2.45
N TYR A 52 11.38 9.55 2.26
CA TYR A 52 11.62 10.14 0.95
C TYR A 52 13.13 10.32 0.77
N THR A 53 13.64 9.85 -0.36
CA THR A 53 14.94 10.29 -0.85
C THR A 53 14.75 11.70 -1.38
N ILE A 54 15.04 12.71 -0.57
CA ILE A 54 15.13 14.08 -1.05
C ILE A 54 16.25 14.08 -2.09
N LEU A 55 15.92 14.25 -3.38
CA LEU A 55 16.85 14.91 -4.28
C LEU A 55 17.02 16.30 -3.67
N THR A 56 18.12 16.52 -2.97
CA THR A 56 18.45 17.84 -2.45
C THR A 56 18.58 18.76 -3.65
N GLU A 57 17.50 19.45 -4.00
CA GLU A 57 17.63 20.74 -4.65
C GLU A 57 18.31 21.63 -3.62
N THR A 58 19.61 21.80 -3.82
CA THR A 58 20.42 22.79 -3.14
C THR A 58 19.79 24.15 -3.44
N THR A 59 18.83 24.57 -2.62
CA THR A 59 18.39 25.95 -2.61
C THR A 59 19.54 26.75 -2.02
N THR A 60 20.45 27.18 -2.91
CA THR A 60 21.55 28.09 -2.62
C THR A 60 20.94 29.40 -2.15
N THR A 61 20.63 29.47 -0.86
CA THR A 61 20.26 30.73 -0.23
C THR A 61 21.59 31.40 0.06
N THR A 62 22.04 32.24 -0.88
CA THR A 62 23.19 33.13 -0.72
C THR A 62 22.96 33.99 0.50
N THR A 63 23.49 33.57 1.66
CA THR A 63 23.67 34.43 2.82
C THR A 63 25.17 34.50 3.10
N THR A 64 25.66 35.71 2.94
CA THR A 64 27.05 36.14 3.00
C THR A 64 27.74 35.73 4.31
N ALA A 65 28.87 35.03 4.14
CA ALA A 65 30.08 34.95 4.96
C ALA A 65 29.96 34.62 6.46
N THR A 66 30.43 33.44 6.85
CA THR A 66 31.61 33.27 7.72
C THR A 66 32.18 31.86 7.54
N THR A 67 33.44 31.82 7.10
CA THR A 67 34.25 30.63 6.87
C THR A 67 34.46 29.86 8.18
N THR A 68 33.99 28.62 8.25
CA THR A 68 34.63 27.59 9.08
C THR A 68 34.65 26.28 8.31
N THR A 69 35.83 25.91 7.85
CA THR A 69 36.15 24.65 7.20
C THR A 69 35.90 23.50 8.18
N THR A 70 34.92 22.65 7.91
CA THR A 70 34.81 21.36 8.57
C THR A 70 34.47 20.30 7.54
N THR A 71 35.46 19.47 7.25
CA THR A 71 35.39 18.27 6.43
C THR A 71 34.40 17.29 7.08
N ALA A 72 33.18 17.18 6.55
CA ALA A 72 32.18 16.26 7.07
C ALA A 72 32.27 14.91 6.36
N THR A 73 32.94 13.99 7.04
CA THR A 73 32.88 12.54 6.84
C THR A 73 31.43 12.08 6.77
N SER A 74 31.13 11.19 5.82
CA SER A 74 29.85 10.53 5.61
C SER A 74 29.39 9.78 6.86
N ASN A 75 28.66 10.46 7.74
CA ASN A 75 27.92 9.83 8.82
C ASN A 75 26.44 9.90 8.49
N SER A 76 25.84 8.72 8.37
CA SER A 76 24.41 8.46 8.31
C SER A 76 23.73 9.08 9.52
N SER A 77 23.39 10.37 9.46
CA SER A 77 22.64 11.04 10.50
C SER A 77 21.16 10.87 10.21
N ASN A 78 20.51 10.22 11.18
CA ASN A 78 19.09 9.93 11.28
C ASN A 78 18.24 11.22 11.46
N THR A 79 18.48 12.23 10.64
CA THR A 79 17.89 13.57 10.76
C THR A 79 16.43 13.50 10.34
N SER A 80 15.51 13.43 11.32
CA SER A 80 14.07 13.57 11.07
C SER A 80 13.81 15.01 10.65
N VAL A 81 13.31 15.21 9.44
CA VAL A 81 12.87 16.53 9.01
C VAL A 81 11.56 16.85 9.73
N LYS A 82 11.46 18.09 10.22
CA LYS A 82 10.31 18.60 10.98
C LYS A 82 9.02 18.31 10.23
N ALA A 83 8.01 17.84 10.97
CA ALA A 83 6.74 17.39 10.41
C ALA A 83 6.12 18.44 9.51
N VAL A 84 6.05 18.14 8.20
CA VAL A 84 5.17 18.86 7.29
C VAL A 84 3.79 18.33 7.68
N GLY A 85 3.06 19.07 8.53
CA GLY A 85 1.82 18.63 9.16
C GLY A 85 0.71 18.38 8.15
N THR A 86 0.77 17.26 7.44
CA THR A 86 -0.19 16.82 6.45
C THR A 86 -1.09 15.77 7.06
N CYS A 87 -2.40 16.00 6.97
CA CYS A 87 -3.40 15.16 7.61
C CYS A 87 -3.89 14.09 6.64
N ILE A 88 -2.96 13.24 6.18
CA ILE A 88 -3.24 12.24 5.17
C ILE A 88 -3.75 10.96 5.82
N PHE A 89 -4.90 10.47 5.35
CA PHE A 89 -5.45 9.20 5.78
C PHE A 89 -6.18 8.48 4.66
N LEU A 90 -6.28 7.16 4.80
CA LEU A 90 -7.15 6.29 4.01
C LEU A 90 -8.40 5.98 4.84
N LYS A 91 -9.57 6.08 4.22
CA LYS A 91 -10.84 5.70 4.82
C LYS A 91 -11.58 4.74 3.91
N LYS A 92 -11.80 3.51 4.40
CA LYS A 92 -12.57 2.48 3.69
C LYS A 92 -13.97 2.99 3.37
N HIS A 93 -14.37 2.80 2.12
CA HIS A 93 -15.75 2.87 1.68
C HIS A 93 -16.34 1.45 1.56
N ASN A 94 -15.65 0.56 0.84
CA ASN A 94 -16.04 -0.84 0.68
C ASN A 94 -14.79 -1.73 0.49
N ILE A 95 -14.91 -3.03 0.79
CA ILE A 95 -13.82 -4.00 0.59
C ILE A 95 -14.37 -5.39 0.27
N THR A 96 -13.71 -6.09 -0.64
CA THR A 96 -13.92 -7.50 -0.98
C THR A 96 -12.60 -8.25 -0.86
N GLU A 97 -12.58 -9.53 -1.23
CA GLU A 97 -11.33 -10.30 -1.30
C GLU A 97 -10.38 -9.80 -2.39
N LYS A 98 -10.90 -9.05 -3.37
CA LYS A 98 -10.13 -8.57 -4.53
C LYS A 98 -9.97 -7.06 -4.54
N ASP A 99 -10.96 -6.32 -4.08
CA ASP A 99 -11.08 -4.90 -4.34
C ASP A 99 -11.23 -4.10 -3.04
N TYR A 100 -10.64 -2.91 -2.99
CA TYR A 100 -10.70 -1.97 -1.89
C TYR A 100 -11.08 -0.60 -2.42
N TYR A 101 -12.25 -0.11 -2.04
CA TYR A 101 -12.72 1.22 -2.40
C TYR A 101 -12.54 2.14 -1.21
N PHE A 102 -11.86 3.25 -1.40
CA PHE A 102 -11.50 4.13 -0.28
C PHE A 102 -11.41 5.59 -0.70
N TRP A 103 -11.50 6.44 0.30
CA TRP A 103 -11.19 7.86 0.17
C TRP A 103 -9.80 8.10 0.71
N MET A 104 -8.95 8.75 -0.07
CA MET A 104 -7.70 9.31 0.42
C MET A 104 -7.88 10.81 0.63
N ASN A 105 -7.54 11.30 1.81
CA ASN A 105 -7.54 12.74 2.07
C ASN A 105 -6.12 13.27 1.87
N GLU A 106 -5.90 14.14 0.88
CA GLU A 106 -4.62 14.81 0.66
C GLU A 106 -4.61 16.23 1.25
N SER A 107 -5.15 16.40 2.45
CA SER A 107 -5.16 17.70 3.10
C SER A 107 -3.76 18.06 3.62
N TYR A 108 -3.06 18.90 2.86
CA TYR A 108 -1.84 19.59 3.32
C TYR A 108 -2.16 20.75 4.28
N VAL A 109 -3.43 21.17 4.38
CA VAL A 109 -3.89 22.31 5.19
C VAL A 109 -5.28 22.04 5.77
N LYS A 110 -5.42 22.17 7.10
CA LYS A 110 -6.68 22.02 7.84
C LYS A 110 -7.88 22.63 7.12
N GLY A 111 -8.92 21.83 6.87
CA GLY A 111 -10.21 22.28 6.34
C GLY A 111 -10.31 22.37 4.82
N ARG A 112 -9.24 22.10 4.06
CA ARG A 112 -9.35 21.86 2.60
C ARG A 112 -9.44 20.36 2.35
N TRP A 113 -10.55 19.96 1.74
CA TRP A 113 -10.86 18.58 1.42
C TRP A 113 -10.62 18.38 -0.08
N LEU A 114 -9.56 17.65 -0.39
CA LEU A 114 -9.41 16.98 -1.68
C LEU A 114 -9.45 15.51 -1.32
N SER A 115 -10.66 14.95 -1.29
CA SER A 115 -10.85 13.51 -1.19
C SER A 115 -11.23 13.01 -2.57
N SER A 116 -10.31 12.31 -3.21
CA SER A 116 -10.63 11.57 -4.43
C SER A 116 -11.02 10.15 -4.04
N PRO A 117 -12.09 9.59 -4.62
CA PRO A 117 -12.37 8.18 -4.47
C PRO A 117 -11.32 7.39 -5.25
N LEU A 118 -10.78 6.35 -4.63
CA LEU A 118 -9.75 5.49 -5.20
C LEU A 118 -10.20 4.04 -5.14
N HIS A 119 -9.67 3.28 -6.09
CA HIS A 119 -9.85 1.85 -6.20
C HIS A 119 -8.51 1.16 -6.01
N GLY A 120 -8.50 0.14 -5.17
CA GLY A 120 -7.35 -0.71 -4.90
C GLY A 120 -7.65 -2.14 -5.32
N THR A 121 -6.83 -2.76 -6.15
CA THR A 121 -6.95 -4.19 -6.47
C THR A 121 -5.84 -4.98 -5.77
N PHE A 122 -6.24 -5.90 -4.89
CA PHE A 122 -5.34 -6.81 -4.20
C PHE A 122 -4.76 -7.84 -5.15
N ARG A 123 -3.49 -8.16 -4.93
CA ARG A 123 -2.78 -9.20 -5.67
C ARG A 123 -1.66 -9.80 -4.85
N ILE A 124 -1.17 -10.92 -5.35
CA ILE A 124 0.03 -11.55 -4.79
C ILE A 124 1.22 -10.62 -5.06
N GLY A 125 1.90 -10.23 -3.99
CA GLY A 125 3.09 -9.38 -4.03
C GLY A 125 3.86 -9.51 -2.73
N GLY A 126 5.16 -9.78 -2.83
CA GLY A 126 6.00 -10.07 -1.68
C GLY A 126 5.49 -11.24 -0.83
N ASN A 127 5.69 -11.13 0.48
CA ASN A 127 5.30 -12.15 1.47
C ASN A 127 4.01 -11.83 2.22
N LEU A 128 3.46 -10.63 2.08
CA LEU A 128 2.30 -10.16 2.85
C LEU A 128 1.19 -9.57 1.95
N GLY A 129 1.34 -9.65 0.63
CA GLY A 129 0.40 -9.11 -0.34
C GLY A 129 0.76 -7.71 -0.84
N ALA A 130 0.16 -7.34 -1.96
CA ALA A 130 0.27 -6.01 -2.55
C ALA A 130 -1.09 -5.53 -3.07
N MET A 131 -1.20 -4.22 -3.28
CA MET A 131 -2.37 -3.55 -3.82
C MET A 131 -1.94 -2.58 -4.92
N ASN A 132 -2.59 -2.65 -6.08
CA ASN A 132 -2.50 -1.63 -7.11
C ASN A 132 -3.59 -0.60 -6.86
N VAL A 133 -3.25 0.69 -6.86
CA VAL A 133 -4.17 1.80 -6.62
C VAL A 133 -4.38 2.57 -7.91
N SER A 134 -5.63 2.82 -8.26
CA SER A 134 -6.09 3.59 -9.42
C SER A 134 -7.13 4.62 -9.02
N TYR A 135 -7.37 5.60 -9.90
CA TYR A 135 -8.55 6.46 -9.78
C TYR A 135 -9.79 5.64 -10.10
N ILE A 136 -10.88 5.89 -9.38
CA ILE A 136 -12.19 5.48 -9.88
C ILE A 136 -12.49 6.42 -11.04
N GLU A 137 -12.54 5.90 -12.26
CA GLU A 137 -13.18 6.62 -13.35
C GLU A 137 -14.65 6.77 -12.98
N GLU A 138 -15.04 7.96 -12.52
CA GLU A 138 -16.46 8.26 -12.45
C GLU A 138 -16.98 8.24 -13.90
N PRO A 139 -18.06 7.51 -14.22
CA PRO A 139 -18.70 7.56 -15.53
C PRO A 139 -19.40 8.91 -15.78
N TRP A 140 -18.90 10.01 -15.20
CA TRP A 140 -19.46 11.35 -15.31
C TRP A 140 -18.98 12.05 -16.59
N SER A 141 -19.20 11.38 -17.71
CA SER A 141 -19.34 12.03 -19.01
C SER A 141 -20.50 11.44 -19.80
N ASP A 142 -21.62 11.14 -19.14
CA ASP A 142 -22.91 11.13 -19.84
C ASP A 142 -23.26 12.57 -20.25
N GLY A 143 -22.79 12.94 -21.45
CA GLY A 143 -23.52 13.80 -22.37
C GLY A 143 -23.73 15.26 -22.00
N ILE A 144 -22.72 16.10 -22.27
CA ILE A 144 -22.96 17.38 -22.99
C ILE A 144 -21.84 17.56 -24.01
N GLY A 145 -21.86 16.72 -25.03
CA GLY A 145 -21.12 16.89 -26.27
C GLY A 145 -22.09 16.79 -27.43
N ASN A 146 -23.02 17.74 -27.54
CA ASN A 146 -23.71 18.00 -28.80
C ASN A 146 -22.67 18.60 -29.76
N ASP A 147 -21.77 17.79 -30.30
CA ASP A 147 -21.16 18.12 -31.58
C ASP A 147 -20.87 16.85 -32.36
N SER A 148 -21.74 16.62 -33.33
CA SER A 148 -21.64 15.66 -34.40
C SER A 148 -20.32 15.84 -35.15
N SER A 149 -19.29 15.14 -34.70
CA SER A 149 -18.13 14.83 -35.54
C SER A 149 -17.96 13.31 -35.54
N GLU A 150 -18.42 12.71 -36.63
CA GLU A 150 -18.06 11.35 -37.03
C GLU A 150 -16.54 11.30 -37.21
N GLY A 151 -15.83 10.96 -36.14
CA GLY A 151 -14.43 10.63 -36.15
C GLY A 151 -14.27 9.24 -35.58
N ASP A 152 -14.12 8.25 -36.46
CA ASP A 152 -13.65 6.91 -36.12
C ASP A 152 -12.28 7.01 -35.45
N TYR A 153 -12.24 7.13 -34.13
CA TYR A 153 -11.02 7.11 -33.34
C TYR A 153 -11.18 6.09 -32.22
N PHE A 154 -10.62 4.92 -32.50
CA PHE A 154 -10.28 3.78 -31.63
C PHE A 154 -11.03 3.65 -30.31
N GLY A 155 -11.78 2.54 -30.19
CA GLY A 155 -12.26 2.03 -28.90
C GLY A 155 -11.12 1.97 -27.89
N GLU A 156 -11.08 2.97 -27.03
CA GLU A 156 -10.10 3.12 -25.97
C GLU A 156 -10.53 2.13 -24.89
N GLU A 157 -9.93 0.93 -24.90
CA GLU A 157 -9.73 0.20 -23.66
C GLU A 157 -9.07 1.21 -22.71
N SER A 158 -9.85 1.82 -21.82
CA SER A 158 -9.28 2.63 -20.75
C SER A 158 -8.47 1.67 -19.90
N LEU A 159 -7.18 1.58 -20.24
CA LEU A 159 -6.22 0.82 -19.48
C LEU A 159 -6.14 1.56 -18.16
N GLU A 160 -6.83 1.03 -17.15
CA GLU A 160 -6.77 1.47 -15.76
C GLU A 160 -5.33 1.29 -15.27
N TYR A 161 -4.46 2.24 -15.64
CA TYR A 161 -3.07 2.22 -15.26
C TYR A 161 -3.01 2.55 -13.76
N PRO A 162 -2.44 1.67 -12.93
CA PRO A 162 -2.32 1.97 -11.52
C PRO A 162 -1.47 3.22 -11.34
N LEU A 163 -1.92 4.10 -10.47
CA LEU A 163 -1.20 5.28 -10.01
C LEU A 163 -0.04 4.87 -9.13
N GLU A 164 -0.30 3.91 -8.23
CA GLU A 164 0.68 3.43 -7.27
C GLU A 164 0.51 1.93 -7.02
N GLU A 165 1.63 1.26 -6.73
CA GLU A 165 1.66 -0.08 -6.15
C GLU A 165 2.07 0.04 -4.69
N MET A 166 1.27 -0.54 -3.78
CA MET A 166 1.56 -0.63 -2.35
C MET A 166 1.84 -2.08 -1.97
N GLU A 167 3.07 -2.41 -1.59
CA GLU A 167 3.45 -3.74 -1.11
C GLU A 167 3.56 -3.74 0.42
N LEU A 168 2.82 -4.63 1.10
CA LEU A 168 2.87 -4.74 2.55
C LEU A 168 4.20 -5.38 2.98
N LYS A 169 4.95 -4.69 3.83
CA LYS A 169 6.27 -5.16 4.32
C LYS A 169 6.23 -5.58 5.77
N TYR A 170 5.39 -4.96 6.57
CA TYR A 170 5.22 -5.28 7.98
C TYR A 170 3.82 -4.87 8.44
N THR A 171 3.25 -5.63 9.37
CA THR A 171 2.05 -5.20 10.10
C THR A 171 2.02 -5.80 11.49
N ASP A 172 1.49 -5.04 12.43
CA ASP A 172 1.03 -5.51 13.74
C ASP A 172 -0.45 -5.13 13.93
N ALA A 173 -0.93 -5.09 15.18
CA ALA A 173 -2.32 -4.77 15.50
C ALA A 173 -2.74 -3.35 15.08
N ASN A 174 -1.85 -2.35 15.18
CA ASN A 174 -2.19 -0.94 15.05
C ASN A 174 -1.36 -0.19 14.00
N CYS A 175 -0.37 -0.85 13.42
CA CYS A 175 0.62 -0.25 12.54
C CYS A 175 0.92 -1.14 11.34
N SER A 176 1.13 -0.51 10.19
CA SER A 176 1.48 -1.21 8.96
C SER A 176 2.51 -0.39 8.16
N VAL A 177 3.49 -1.06 7.58
CA VAL A 177 4.53 -0.46 6.74
C VAL A 177 4.40 -0.98 5.32
N PHE A 178 4.26 -0.06 4.38
CA PHE A 178 4.18 -0.35 2.96
C PHE A 178 5.41 0.20 2.24
N LEU A 179 5.85 -0.53 1.22
CA LEU A 179 6.72 -0.01 0.18
C LEU A 179 5.84 0.41 -0.99
N VAL A 180 5.85 1.70 -1.30
CA VAL A 180 4.99 2.28 -2.33
C VAL A 180 5.81 2.69 -3.54
N HIS A 181 5.37 2.27 -4.72
CA HIS A 181 5.93 2.69 -6.00
C HIS A 181 4.88 3.47 -6.78
N SER A 182 5.09 4.77 -6.95
CA SER A 182 4.22 5.59 -7.80
C SER A 182 4.67 5.45 -9.25
N PHE A 183 3.77 5.00 -10.12
CA PHE A 183 4.05 4.84 -11.55
C PHE A 183 4.24 6.23 -12.16
N GLY A 184 5.42 6.48 -12.73
CA GLY A 184 5.86 7.82 -13.15
C GLY A 184 6.94 8.45 -12.26
N SER A 185 7.27 7.82 -11.12
CA SER A 185 8.44 8.16 -10.30
C SER A 185 9.52 7.07 -10.42
N SER A 186 10.79 7.46 -10.31
CA SER A 186 11.93 6.53 -10.41
C SER A 186 12.23 5.78 -9.10
N GLY A 187 11.44 5.97 -8.05
CA GLY A 187 11.72 5.50 -6.70
C GLY A 187 10.60 4.68 -6.06
N LYS A 188 10.96 3.98 -4.98
CA LYS A 188 10.01 3.43 -4.03
C LYS A 188 10.17 4.16 -2.70
N VAL A 189 9.06 4.49 -2.07
CA VAL A 189 9.02 5.18 -0.77
C VAL A 189 8.41 4.28 0.28
N CYS A 190 8.92 4.35 1.51
CA CYS A 190 8.23 3.70 2.61
C CYS A 190 7.14 4.60 3.18
N ARG A 191 5.99 4.00 3.45
CA ARG A 191 4.86 4.64 4.12
C ARG A 191 4.46 3.82 5.35
N LEU A 192 4.48 4.45 6.51
CA LEU A 192 3.98 3.88 7.76
C LEU A 192 2.58 4.42 8.03
N TYR A 193 1.63 3.52 8.22
CA TYR A 193 0.27 3.85 8.60
C TYR A 193 -0.04 3.41 10.03
N VAL A 194 -0.83 4.20 10.74
CA VAL A 194 -1.31 3.91 12.10
C VAL A 194 -2.84 4.05 12.14
N LEU A 195 -3.52 3.14 12.83
CA LEU A 195 -4.97 3.20 13.03
C LEU A 195 -5.38 4.42 13.86
N ASP A 196 -6.57 4.98 13.57
CA ASP A 196 -7.11 6.17 14.24
C ASP A 196 -7.11 6.09 15.78
N GLU A 197 -7.37 4.92 16.34
CA GLU A 197 -7.39 4.69 17.79
C GLU A 197 -6.01 4.77 18.44
N ALA A 198 -4.94 4.47 17.71
CA ALA A 198 -3.56 4.45 18.19
C ALA A 198 -2.74 5.67 17.73
N VAL A 199 -3.20 6.42 16.73
CA VAL A 199 -2.40 7.46 16.05
C VAL A 199 -1.85 8.54 16.99
N SER A 200 -2.57 8.88 18.07
CA SER A 200 -2.10 9.86 19.07
C SER A 200 -0.97 9.34 19.95
N GLN A 201 -0.87 8.02 20.11
CA GLN A 201 0.23 7.35 20.81
C GLN A 201 1.40 7.07 19.86
N GLY A 202 1.14 7.12 18.55
CA GLY A 202 2.10 6.81 17.50
C GLY A 202 2.16 5.31 17.17
N PRO A 203 3.07 4.92 16.27
CA PRO A 203 3.33 3.52 15.96
C PRO A 203 3.89 2.76 17.17
N THR A 204 3.70 1.44 17.17
CA THR A 204 4.36 0.55 18.15
C THR A 204 5.89 0.61 18.00
N ALA A 205 6.60 0.15 19.04
CA ALA A 205 8.06 0.06 19.00
C ALA A 205 8.53 -0.86 17.86
N ASP A 206 7.95 -2.04 17.72
CA ASP A 206 8.33 -3.02 16.70
C ASP A 206 8.09 -2.49 15.27
N CYS A 207 6.98 -1.80 15.03
CA CYS A 207 6.69 -1.20 13.73
C CYS A 207 7.66 -0.05 13.40
N SER A 208 7.97 0.78 14.41
CA SER A 208 8.95 1.86 14.28
C SER A 208 10.34 1.32 13.98
N ASP A 209 10.75 0.28 14.69
CA ASP A 209 12.05 -0.37 14.51
C ASP A 209 12.14 -1.04 13.14
N TYR A 210 11.08 -1.72 12.70
CA TYR A 210 11.01 -2.28 11.36
C TYR A 210 11.17 -1.19 10.29
N PHE A 211 10.41 -0.10 10.40
CA PHE A 211 10.49 1.03 9.47
C PHE A 211 11.89 1.63 9.46
N ASN A 212 12.47 1.92 10.62
CA ASN A 212 13.78 2.56 10.73
C ASN A 212 14.92 1.67 10.21
N LYS A 213 14.80 0.35 10.38
CA LYS A 213 15.80 -0.61 9.90
C LYS A 213 15.71 -0.86 8.39
N THR A 214 14.50 -0.88 7.85
CA THR A 214 14.24 -1.33 6.47
C THR A 214 14.20 -0.18 5.47
N CYS A 215 13.74 0.99 5.91
CA CYS A 215 13.48 2.13 5.04
C CYS A 215 14.65 3.11 5.08
N ASN A 216 15.46 3.09 4.02
CA ASN A 216 16.60 4.00 3.84
C ASN A 216 16.15 5.35 3.28
N GLY A 217 16.75 6.45 3.75
CA GLY A 217 16.50 7.82 3.28
C GLY A 217 16.04 8.77 4.40
N THR A 218 15.58 9.97 4.02
CA THR A 218 15.19 11.00 4.98
C THR A 218 13.79 10.75 5.50
N ARG A 219 13.65 10.78 6.83
CA ARG A 219 12.39 10.52 7.52
C ARG A 219 11.59 11.81 7.68
N GLY A 220 10.32 11.75 7.35
CA GLY A 220 9.35 12.82 7.58
C GLY A 220 8.15 12.29 8.35
N VAL A 221 7.83 12.88 9.50
CA VAL A 221 6.57 12.60 10.21
C VAL A 221 5.50 13.49 9.60
N LEU A 222 4.40 12.93 9.11
CA LEU A 222 3.34 13.69 8.45
C LEU A 222 2.20 14.01 9.39
N TYR A 223 1.85 13.04 10.26
CA TYR A 223 0.77 13.21 11.23
C TYR A 223 1.10 14.25 12.31
N ASN A 224 0.07 14.99 12.71
CA ASN A 224 0.07 15.89 13.86
C ASN A 224 -1.24 15.68 14.64
N GLU A 225 -1.22 15.82 15.96
CA GLU A 225 -2.40 15.72 16.83
C GLU A 225 -3.56 16.62 16.38
N THR A 226 -3.27 17.77 15.75
CA THR A 226 -4.29 18.67 15.21
C THR A 226 -5.11 18.08 14.05
N CYS A 227 -4.68 16.95 13.48
CA CYS A 227 -5.36 16.28 12.37
C CYS A 227 -6.63 15.53 12.79
N ARG A 228 -6.79 15.20 14.07
CA ARG A 228 -7.95 14.43 14.58
C ARG A 228 -9.17 15.30 14.93
N LEU A 229 -9.00 16.62 14.91
CA LEU A 229 -10.01 17.62 15.29
C LEU A 229 -11.18 17.71 14.30
#